data_AF-A0AA40ZW80-F1
#
_entry.id   AF-A0AA40ZW80-F1
#
_cell.length_a   1.000
_cell.length_b   1.000
_cell.length_c   1.000
_cell.angle_alpha   90.00
_cell.angle_beta   90.00
_cell.angle_gamma   90.00
#
_symmetry.space_group_name_H-M   'P 1'
#
loop_
_entity.id
_entity.type
_entity.pdbx_description
1 polymer ?
#
loop_
_entity_poly.entity_id
_entity_poly.type
_entity_poly.pdbx_seq_one_letter_code
_entity_poly.pdbx_strand_id
1 'polypeptide(L)'
;KYVFSQLTAFLNRTQFNNYVRKYDGNRYVKHFTCWNQMLAMMFGQLSNRESLRDLIVAFEAHRGKQYHLGLGREPIAKTTLATANQNRDYRIFEDFAFYMMKEACEKRTTNILDISGKKYAFDSTTIPLCLATFPWAKFRSKKGGVKAHVLYDIEAQVPAFYTVTTASKHDSTAMSSIHYEPNAYYIFDRAYDSFKELYRIHLTDSFFVVRAKTNLKYKTVKWKRRMPKNI
;
A
#
# COMPACT_ATOMS: atom_id res chain seq x y z
N LYS A 1 28.27 -4.67 7.13
CA LYS A 1 26.99 -3.98 7.48
C LYS A 1 25.85 -5.00 7.46
N TYR A 2 24.96 -5.03 8.46
CA TYR A 2 23.82 -5.97 8.47
C TYR A 2 22.87 -5.73 7.30
N VAL A 3 22.25 -6.79 6.76
CA VAL A 3 21.31 -6.71 5.62
C VAL A 3 20.17 -5.74 5.90
N PHE A 4 19.57 -5.82 7.10
CA PHE A 4 18.50 -4.91 7.51
C PHE A 4 18.93 -3.43 7.47
N SER A 5 20.14 -3.12 7.94
CA SER A 5 20.67 -1.75 7.89
C SER A 5 20.94 -1.25 6.47
N GLN A 6 21.20 -2.16 5.53
CA GLN A 6 21.33 -1.81 4.11
C GLN A 6 19.97 -1.52 3.49
N LEU A 7 18.94 -2.32 3.82
CA LEU A 7 17.56 -2.09 3.37
C LEU A 7 17.02 -0.75 3.87
N THR A 8 17.27 -0.42 5.13
CA THR A 8 16.76 0.82 5.74
C THR A 8 17.54 2.05 5.31
N ALA A 9 18.73 1.89 4.72
CA ALA A 9 19.50 3.00 4.15
C ALA A 9 18.85 3.61 2.90
N PHE A 10 17.96 2.87 2.22
CA PHE A 10 17.17 3.40 1.10
C PHE A 10 16.03 4.32 1.56
N LEU A 11 15.69 4.33 2.85
CA LEU A 11 14.63 5.15 3.38
C LEU A 11 15.13 6.57 3.64
N ASN A 12 14.46 7.57 3.07
CA ASN A 12 14.83 8.97 3.27
C ASN A 12 14.52 9.43 4.70
N ARG A 13 15.55 9.40 5.57
CA ARG A 13 15.45 9.79 6.98
C ARG A 13 14.96 11.23 7.16
N THR A 14 15.44 12.15 6.34
CA THR A 14 15.10 13.57 6.41
C THR A 14 13.63 13.77 6.11
N GLN A 15 13.13 13.15 5.04
CA GLN A 15 11.73 13.26 4.67
C GLN A 15 10.82 12.60 5.70
N PHE A 16 11.18 11.43 6.24
CA PHE A 16 10.43 10.82 7.34
C PHE A 16 10.33 11.76 8.56
N ASN A 17 11.43 12.41 8.93
CA ASN A 17 11.43 13.36 10.04
C ASN A 17 10.54 14.59 9.78
N ASN A 18 10.41 15.03 8.53
CA ASN A 18 9.47 16.10 8.18
C ASN A 18 8.02 15.69 8.47
N TYR A 19 7.62 14.47 8.11
CA TYR A 19 6.29 13.93 8.45
C TYR A 19 6.10 13.76 9.95
N VAL A 20 7.11 13.25 10.66
CA VAL A 20 7.05 13.17 12.13
C VAL A 20 6.81 14.54 12.78
N ARG A 21 7.45 15.60 12.28
CA ARG A 21 7.22 16.98 12.78
C ARG A 21 5.82 17.47 12.41
N LYS A 22 5.35 17.22 11.18
CA LYS A 22 4.01 17.61 10.69
C LYS A 22 2.88 17.10 11.61
N TYR A 23 3.02 15.89 12.15
CA TYR A 23 2.02 15.24 13.00
C TYR A 23 2.39 15.20 14.49
N ASP A 24 3.46 15.91 14.91
CA ASP A 24 3.96 15.92 16.30
C ASP A 24 4.20 14.49 16.86
N GLY A 25 4.62 13.54 16.01
CA GLY A 25 4.64 12.10 16.35
C GLY A 25 5.64 11.70 17.44
N ASN A 26 6.63 12.55 17.69
CA ASN A 26 7.64 12.36 18.73
C ASN A 26 7.40 13.25 19.97
N ARG A 27 6.23 13.87 20.11
CA ARG A 27 5.91 14.68 21.30
C ARG A 27 6.12 13.87 22.57
N TYR A 28 6.90 14.42 23.51
CA TYR A 28 7.26 13.79 24.79
C TYR A 28 8.00 12.45 24.71
N VAL A 29 8.49 12.05 23.52
CA VAL A 29 9.23 10.80 23.37
C VAL A 29 10.66 10.95 23.87
N LYS A 30 11.08 10.04 24.76
CA LYS A 30 12.45 10.01 25.32
C LYS A 30 13.41 9.11 24.53
N HIS A 31 13.02 7.86 24.27
CA HIS A 31 13.95 6.84 23.73
C HIS A 31 13.42 6.14 22.47
N PHE A 32 12.13 5.77 22.45
CA PHE A 32 11.55 4.99 21.36
C PHE A 32 10.85 5.91 20.36
N THR A 33 11.56 6.43 19.34
CA THR A 33 11.01 7.36 18.33
C THR A 33 10.08 6.71 17.30
N CYS A 34 9.36 7.52 16.50
CA CYS A 34 8.63 7.04 15.30
C CYS A 34 9.53 6.28 14.33
N TRP A 35 10.81 6.62 14.26
CA TRP A 35 11.77 5.90 13.41
C TRP A 35 12.02 4.50 13.94
N ASN A 36 12.27 4.39 15.24
CA ASN A 36 12.50 3.09 15.89
C ASN A 36 11.27 2.20 15.73
N GLN A 37 10.06 2.78 15.79
CA GLN A 37 8.83 2.06 15.49
C GLN A 37 8.75 1.61 14.03
N MET A 38 9.06 2.48 13.07
CA MET A 38 9.07 2.09 11.66
C MET A 38 10.02 0.91 11.42
N LEU A 39 11.25 1.02 11.93
CA LEU A 39 12.25 -0.04 11.81
C LEU A 39 11.81 -1.32 12.51
N ALA A 40 11.21 -1.23 13.71
CA ALA A 40 10.71 -2.39 14.43
C ALA A 40 9.61 -3.11 13.65
N MET A 41 8.66 -2.36 13.10
CA MET A 41 7.56 -2.92 12.30
C MET A 41 8.06 -3.51 10.97
N MET A 42 8.97 -2.84 10.27
CA MET A 42 9.60 -3.37 9.05
C MET A 42 10.38 -4.65 9.32
N PHE A 43 11.16 -4.70 10.41
CA PHE A 43 11.88 -5.91 10.81
C PHE A 43 10.91 -7.05 11.07
N GLY A 44 9.81 -6.80 11.78
CA GLY A 44 8.76 -7.78 12.04
C GLY A 44 8.19 -8.36 10.74
N GLN A 45 7.86 -7.52 9.76
CA GLN A 45 7.35 -7.97 8.46
C GLN A 45 8.39 -8.78 7.68
N LEU A 46 9.63 -8.27 7.55
CA LEU A 46 10.68 -8.92 6.77
C LEU A 46 11.18 -10.23 7.37
N SER A 47 11.06 -10.40 8.69
CA SER A 47 11.42 -11.63 9.40
C SER A 47 10.21 -12.51 9.72
N ASN A 48 9.04 -12.19 9.17
CA ASN A 48 7.78 -12.94 9.34
C ASN A 48 7.44 -13.22 10.81
N ARG A 49 7.54 -12.18 11.68
CA ARG A 49 7.16 -12.29 13.10
C ARG A 49 5.65 -12.25 13.23
N GLU A 50 5.09 -13.19 13.97
CA GLU A 50 3.63 -13.37 14.07
C GLU A 50 2.98 -12.53 15.17
N SER A 51 3.77 -12.01 16.11
CA SER A 51 3.26 -11.19 17.21
C SER A 51 4.27 -10.18 17.73
N LEU A 52 3.77 -9.19 18.48
CA LEU A 52 4.65 -8.26 19.20
C LEU A 52 5.57 -8.98 20.18
N ARG A 53 5.14 -10.08 20.80
CA ARG A 53 5.99 -10.84 21.72
C ARG A 53 7.14 -11.51 20.99
N ASP A 54 6.84 -12.19 19.88
CA ASP A 54 7.84 -12.85 19.03
C ASP A 54 8.88 -11.83 18.50
N LEU A 55 8.41 -10.67 18.04
CA LEU A 55 9.29 -9.57 17.61
C LEU A 55 10.26 -9.10 18.71
N ILE A 56 9.76 -8.95 19.94
CA ILE A 56 10.57 -8.46 21.06
C ILE A 56 11.60 -9.52 21.48
N VAL A 57 11.23 -10.80 21.53
CA VAL A 57 12.16 -11.89 21.79
C VAL A 57 13.27 -11.95 20.75
N ALA A 58 12.92 -11.77 19.46
CA ALA A 58 13.92 -11.70 18.38
C ALA A 58 14.88 -10.52 18.56
N PHE A 59 14.37 -9.37 19.01
CA PHE A 59 15.22 -8.22 19.32
C PHE A 59 16.11 -8.44 20.54
N GLU A 60 15.62 -9.07 21.59
CA GLU A 60 16.40 -9.41 22.79
C GLU A 60 17.54 -10.37 22.45
N ALA A 61 17.27 -11.42 21.66
CA ALA A 61 18.28 -12.36 21.17
C ALA A 61 19.38 -11.68 20.32
N HIS A 62 19.06 -10.52 19.72
CA HIS A 62 19.98 -9.73 18.92
C HIS A 62 20.35 -8.39 19.57
N ARG A 63 20.26 -8.27 20.91
CA ARG A 63 20.51 -7.03 21.65
C ARG A 63 21.83 -6.35 21.29
N GLY A 64 22.92 -7.12 21.20
CA GLY A 64 24.24 -6.59 20.82
C GLY A 64 24.31 -5.99 19.41
N LYS A 65 23.31 -6.27 18.55
CA LYS A 65 23.24 -5.79 17.16
C LYS A 65 22.24 -4.64 16.97
N GLN A 66 21.35 -4.38 17.94
CA GLN A 66 20.24 -3.41 17.81
C GLN A 66 20.71 -2.00 17.41
N TYR A 67 21.81 -1.52 17.99
CA TYR A 67 22.38 -0.23 17.66
C TYR A 67 22.77 -0.15 16.17
N HIS A 68 23.42 -1.19 15.66
CA HIS A 68 23.81 -1.29 14.25
C HIS A 68 22.62 -1.51 13.31
N LEU A 69 21.49 -2.00 13.81
CA LEU A 69 20.22 -2.11 13.08
C LEU A 69 19.44 -0.77 13.05
N GLY A 70 19.93 0.27 13.73
CA GLY A 70 19.30 1.59 13.77
C GLY A 70 18.18 1.74 14.80
N LEU A 71 17.98 0.75 15.67
CA LEU A 71 16.91 0.73 16.68
C LEU A 71 17.27 1.45 17.99
N GLY A 72 18.54 1.80 18.16
CA GLY A 72 19.09 2.41 19.38
C GLY A 72 19.78 1.40 20.30
N ARG A 73 20.21 1.87 21.48
CA ARG A 73 20.89 1.06 22.50
C ARG A 73 19.92 0.53 23.57
N GLU A 74 18.80 1.20 23.74
CA GLU A 74 17.79 0.83 24.73
C GLU A 74 16.95 -0.35 24.24
N PRO A 75 16.70 -1.34 25.11
CA PRO A 75 15.76 -2.42 24.79
C PRO A 75 14.37 -1.87 24.46
N ILE A 76 13.75 -2.44 23.43
CA ILE A 76 12.37 -2.12 23.09
C ILE A 76 11.47 -2.95 24.01
N ALA A 77 10.77 -2.31 24.94
CA ALA A 77 9.77 -2.99 25.74
C ALA A 77 8.50 -3.25 24.92
N LYS A 78 7.88 -4.43 25.10
CA LYS A 78 6.63 -4.81 24.42
C LYS A 78 5.51 -3.79 24.63
N THR A 79 5.38 -3.30 25.87
CA THR A 79 4.37 -2.30 26.24
C THR A 79 4.61 -0.99 25.50
N THR A 80 5.85 -0.49 25.46
CA THR A 80 6.23 0.71 24.72
C THR A 80 5.89 0.60 23.22
N LEU A 81 6.21 -0.53 22.58
CA LEU A 81 5.87 -0.77 21.18
C LEU A 81 4.36 -0.83 20.95
N ALA A 82 3.61 -1.53 21.82
CA ALA A 82 2.16 -1.62 21.74
C ALA A 82 1.48 -0.25 21.89
N THR A 83 1.88 0.54 22.90
CA THR A 83 1.39 1.90 23.12
C THR A 83 1.71 2.82 21.95
N ALA A 84 2.92 2.71 21.37
CA ALA A 84 3.30 3.48 20.19
C ALA A 84 2.44 3.12 18.97
N ASN A 85 2.15 1.83 18.75
CA ASN A 85 1.26 1.38 17.67
C ASN A 85 -0.18 1.85 17.84
N GLN A 86 -0.65 2.00 19.07
CA GLN A 86 -2.02 2.44 19.35
C GLN A 86 -2.19 3.96 19.24
N ASN A 87 -1.21 4.74 19.71
CA ASN A 87 -1.40 6.16 19.98
C ASN A 87 -0.76 7.10 18.95
N ARG A 88 0.19 6.62 18.14
CA ARG A 88 0.83 7.49 17.13
C ARG A 88 -0.05 7.63 15.91
N ASP A 89 -0.04 8.83 15.36
CA ASP A 89 -0.76 9.13 14.14
C ASP A 89 -0.21 8.28 12.98
N TYR A 90 -1.05 7.40 12.46
CA TYR A 90 -0.67 6.50 11.36
C TYR A 90 -0.33 7.26 10.09
N ARG A 91 -0.82 8.50 9.94
CA ARG A 91 -0.58 9.34 8.75
C ARG A 91 0.89 9.68 8.54
N ILE A 92 1.72 9.59 9.59
CA ILE A 92 3.17 9.70 9.48
C ILE A 92 3.73 8.62 8.56
N PHE A 93 3.29 7.37 8.76
CA PHE A 93 3.75 6.22 8.00
C PHE A 93 3.09 6.14 6.63
N GLU A 94 1.83 6.54 6.53
CA GLU A 94 1.09 6.63 5.27
C GLU A 94 1.68 7.66 4.32
N ASP A 95 1.88 8.91 4.77
CA ASP A 95 2.52 9.95 3.96
C ASP A 95 3.93 9.52 3.51
N PHE A 96 4.68 8.86 4.39
CA PHE A 96 6.00 8.35 4.04
C PHE A 96 5.92 7.19 3.04
N ALA A 97 4.95 6.29 3.16
CA ALA A 97 4.72 5.22 2.19
C ALA A 97 4.41 5.80 0.81
N PHE A 98 3.53 6.80 0.70
CA PHE A 98 3.25 7.48 -0.57
C PHE A 98 4.49 8.17 -1.15
N TYR A 99 5.31 8.80 -0.31
CA TYR A 99 6.58 9.37 -0.74
C TYR A 99 7.53 8.30 -1.31
N MET A 100 7.69 7.17 -0.62
CA MET A 100 8.55 6.07 -1.06
C MET A 100 8.01 5.40 -2.34
N MET A 101 6.69 5.26 -2.48
CA MET A 101 6.06 4.74 -3.71
C MET A 101 6.37 5.64 -4.90
N LYS A 102 6.23 6.96 -4.74
CA LYS A 102 6.58 7.93 -5.78
C LYS A 102 8.06 7.81 -6.17
N GLU A 103 8.98 7.80 -5.20
CA GLU A 103 10.41 7.64 -5.48
C GLU A 103 10.71 6.32 -6.20
N ALA A 104 10.02 5.23 -5.83
CA ALA A 104 10.22 3.93 -6.44
C ALA A 104 9.71 3.90 -7.90
N CYS A 105 8.54 4.49 -8.17
CA CYS A 105 8.00 4.60 -9.53
C CYS A 105 8.96 5.38 -10.44
N GLU A 106 9.46 6.53 -9.97
CA GLU A 106 10.39 7.38 -10.75
C GLU A 106 11.71 6.66 -11.04
N LYS A 107 12.30 5.97 -10.04
CA LYS A 107 13.57 5.26 -10.21
C LYS A 107 13.47 3.99 -11.05
N ARG A 108 12.29 3.37 -11.12
CA ARG A 108 12.05 2.13 -11.86
C ARG A 108 11.28 2.33 -13.15
N THR A 109 11.10 3.56 -13.61
CA THR A 109 10.40 3.83 -14.87
C THR A 109 11.09 3.08 -16.01
N THR A 110 10.35 2.17 -16.65
CA THR A 110 10.76 1.41 -17.83
C THR A 110 9.62 1.42 -18.84
N ASN A 111 9.85 0.93 -20.06
CA ASN A 111 8.83 0.79 -21.09
C ASN A 111 8.76 -0.66 -21.53
N ILE A 112 8.04 -1.49 -20.76
CA ILE A 112 7.98 -2.95 -21.00
C ILE A 112 7.03 -3.26 -22.16
N LEU A 113 5.91 -2.54 -22.25
CA LEU A 113 4.80 -2.87 -23.15
C LEU A 113 4.82 -2.07 -24.47
N ASP A 114 5.75 -1.13 -24.61
CA ASP A 114 5.89 -0.25 -25.79
C ASP A 114 4.59 0.41 -26.28
N ILE A 115 3.75 0.78 -25.32
CA ILE A 115 2.52 1.54 -25.53
C ILE A 115 2.75 2.91 -24.88
N SER A 116 2.27 4.01 -25.46
CA SER A 116 2.40 5.31 -24.78
C SER A 116 1.53 5.35 -23.51
N GLY A 117 1.97 6.09 -22.48
CA GLY A 117 1.17 6.31 -21.27
C GLY A 117 1.41 5.26 -20.17
N LYS A 118 0.92 5.49 -18.96
CA LYS A 118 1.13 4.57 -17.84
C LYS A 118 0.13 3.42 -17.85
N LYS A 119 0.51 2.26 -17.33
CA LYS A 119 -0.35 1.09 -17.25
C LYS A 119 -0.42 0.60 -15.82
N TYR A 120 -1.63 0.61 -15.29
CA TYR A 120 -1.91 0.30 -13.91
C TYR A 120 -2.79 -0.94 -13.81
N ALA A 121 -2.45 -1.84 -12.89
CA ALA A 121 -3.35 -2.89 -12.45
C ALA A 121 -3.94 -2.51 -11.09
N PHE A 122 -5.25 -2.66 -10.91
CA PHE A 122 -5.89 -2.41 -9.63
C PHE A 122 -6.56 -3.68 -9.11
N ASP A 123 -6.17 -4.08 -7.90
CA ASP A 123 -6.73 -5.24 -7.22
C ASP A 123 -6.71 -5.03 -5.70
N SER A 124 -7.41 -5.90 -4.97
CA SER A 124 -7.48 -5.85 -3.52
C SER A 124 -7.11 -7.18 -2.88
N THR A 125 -6.45 -7.10 -1.73
CA THR A 125 -6.21 -8.24 -0.83
C THR A 125 -6.98 -8.06 0.46
N THR A 126 -7.69 -9.10 0.88
CA THR A 126 -8.39 -9.11 2.18
C THR A 126 -7.47 -9.61 3.28
N ILE A 127 -7.26 -8.77 4.29
CA ILE A 127 -6.49 -9.10 5.50
C ILE A 127 -7.48 -9.47 6.60
N PRO A 128 -7.49 -10.74 7.08
CA PRO A 128 -8.39 -11.16 8.14
C PRO A 128 -7.98 -10.53 9.47
N LEU A 129 -8.97 -10.07 10.24
CA LEU A 129 -8.75 -9.50 11.56
C LEU A 129 -9.65 -10.17 12.60
N CYS A 130 -9.15 -10.27 13.83
CA CYS A 130 -9.97 -10.70 14.96
C CYS A 130 -11.00 -9.60 15.29
N LEU A 131 -12.29 -9.92 15.15
CA LEU A 131 -13.37 -8.96 15.39
C LEU A 131 -13.42 -8.48 16.85
N ALA A 132 -13.01 -9.31 17.80
CA ALA A 132 -12.95 -8.93 19.21
C ALA A 132 -11.89 -7.85 19.49
N THR A 133 -10.79 -7.86 18.73
CA THR A 133 -9.71 -6.87 18.84
C THR A 133 -9.98 -5.64 17.97
N PHE A 134 -10.61 -5.82 16.81
CA PHE A 134 -10.90 -4.78 15.83
C PHE A 134 -12.42 -4.73 15.53
N PRO A 135 -13.25 -4.28 16.48
CA PRO A 135 -14.70 -4.29 16.32
C PRO A 135 -15.20 -3.38 15.17
N TRP A 136 -14.42 -2.36 14.83
CA TRP A 136 -14.70 -1.46 13.71
C TRP A 136 -14.53 -2.12 12.32
N ALA A 137 -13.76 -3.21 12.21
CA ALA A 137 -13.44 -3.87 10.95
C ALA A 137 -14.42 -5.00 10.60
N LYS A 138 -15.73 -4.79 10.80
CA LYS A 138 -16.75 -5.84 10.60
C LYS A 138 -16.86 -6.24 9.12
N PHE A 139 -16.67 -7.53 8.84
CA PHE A 139 -16.84 -8.12 7.50
C PHE A 139 -18.08 -9.01 7.41
N ARG A 140 -18.25 -9.92 8.36
CA ARG A 140 -19.42 -10.80 8.54
C ARG A 140 -19.75 -10.95 10.03
N SER A 141 -20.80 -11.68 10.38
CA SER A 141 -21.25 -11.86 11.78
C SER A 141 -20.15 -12.28 12.75
N LYS A 142 -19.24 -13.17 12.33
CA LYS A 142 -18.14 -13.69 13.16
C LYS A 142 -16.74 -13.39 12.61
N LYS A 143 -16.62 -12.58 11.55
CA LYS A 143 -15.33 -12.31 10.89
C LYS A 143 -15.09 -10.81 10.77
N GLY A 144 -13.94 -10.38 11.25
CA GLY A 144 -13.39 -9.05 10.98
C GLY A 144 -12.42 -9.11 9.81
N GLY A 145 -12.22 -7.98 9.15
CA GLY A 145 -11.23 -7.87 8.09
C GLY A 145 -11.22 -6.50 7.43
N VAL A 146 -10.07 -6.19 6.85
CA VAL A 146 -9.88 -5.01 5.99
C VAL A 146 -9.46 -5.47 4.60
N LYS A 147 -9.64 -4.61 3.62
CA LYS A 147 -9.14 -4.78 2.26
C LYS A 147 -8.09 -3.72 2.00
N ALA A 148 -6.91 -4.15 1.58
CA ALA A 148 -5.89 -3.27 1.01
C ALA A 148 -6.09 -3.28 -0.50
N HIS A 149 -6.55 -2.16 -1.05
CA HIS A 149 -6.66 -1.95 -2.50
C HIS A 149 -5.39 -1.30 -2.98
N VAL A 150 -4.77 -1.86 -4.02
CA VAL A 150 -3.47 -1.42 -4.51
C VAL A 150 -3.58 -1.13 -6.00
N LEU A 151 -3.16 0.07 -6.39
CA LEU A 151 -2.86 0.42 -7.77
C LEU A 151 -1.39 0.13 -8.02
N TYR A 152 -1.12 -0.81 -8.89
CA TYR A 152 0.21 -1.29 -9.22
C TYR A 152 0.63 -0.76 -10.58
N ASP A 153 1.75 -0.05 -10.65
CA ASP A 153 2.38 0.34 -11.91
C ASP A 153 3.06 -0.88 -12.53
N ILE A 154 2.54 -1.32 -13.67
CA ILE A 154 2.98 -2.55 -14.32
C ILE A 154 4.39 -2.37 -14.89
N GLU A 155 4.73 -1.18 -15.38
CA GLU A 155 6.01 -0.92 -16.01
C GLU A 155 7.10 -0.67 -14.97
N ALA A 156 6.79 0.14 -13.95
CA ALA A 156 7.73 0.34 -12.85
C ALA A 156 7.80 -0.86 -11.89
N GLN A 157 6.85 -1.79 -11.99
CA GLN A 157 6.71 -2.99 -11.14
C GLN A 157 6.67 -2.66 -9.64
N VAL A 158 5.96 -1.60 -9.27
CA VAL A 158 5.82 -1.13 -7.89
C VAL A 158 4.40 -0.60 -7.63
N PRO A 159 3.94 -0.60 -6.37
CA PRO A 159 2.70 0.09 -6.01
C PRO A 159 2.82 1.60 -6.26
N ALA A 160 1.84 2.16 -6.95
CA ALA A 160 1.71 3.61 -7.19
C ALA A 160 0.74 4.28 -6.21
N PHE A 161 -0.25 3.53 -5.73
CA PHE A 161 -1.24 4.02 -4.77
C PHE A 161 -1.80 2.84 -3.96
N TYR A 162 -2.25 3.11 -2.74
CA TYR A 162 -3.03 2.15 -1.97
C TYR A 162 -4.09 2.85 -1.14
N THR A 163 -5.15 2.12 -0.80
CA THR A 163 -6.13 2.54 0.20
C THR A 163 -6.63 1.34 0.99
N VAL A 164 -7.01 1.57 2.24
CA VAL A 164 -7.55 0.52 3.12
C VAL A 164 -9.01 0.80 3.41
N THR A 165 -9.85 -0.21 3.18
CA THR A 165 -11.27 -0.15 3.54
C THR A 165 -11.66 -1.30 4.44
N THR A 166 -12.81 -1.21 5.11
CA THR A 166 -13.41 -2.39 5.75
C THR A 166 -13.70 -3.45 4.68
N ALA A 167 -13.53 -4.73 5.01
CA ALA A 167 -13.72 -5.80 4.03
C ALA A 167 -15.19 -5.97 3.58
N SER A 168 -16.14 -5.39 4.33
CA SER A 168 -17.57 -5.35 3.97
C SER A 168 -17.85 -4.49 2.74
N LYS A 169 -16.98 -3.54 2.39
CA LYS A 169 -17.17 -2.71 1.20
C LYS A 169 -16.90 -3.53 -0.07
N HIS A 170 -17.73 -3.29 -1.08
CA HIS A 170 -17.51 -3.82 -2.44
C HIS A 170 -16.27 -3.19 -3.06
N ASP A 171 -15.51 -3.99 -3.81
CA ASP A 171 -14.21 -3.56 -4.35
C ASP A 171 -14.33 -2.39 -5.33
N SER A 172 -15.39 -2.38 -6.14
CA SER A 172 -15.71 -1.27 -7.05
C SER A 172 -15.85 0.09 -6.35
N THR A 173 -16.18 0.13 -5.05
CA THR A 173 -16.29 1.41 -4.32
C THR A 173 -14.93 2.08 -4.13
N ALA A 174 -13.83 1.31 -4.08
CA ALA A 174 -12.49 1.82 -3.93
C ALA A 174 -11.98 2.53 -5.19
N MET A 175 -12.57 2.25 -6.37
CA MET A 175 -12.23 2.94 -7.62
C MET A 175 -12.37 4.47 -7.49
N SER A 176 -13.35 4.92 -6.70
CA SER A 176 -13.60 6.34 -6.48
C SER A 176 -12.41 7.07 -5.83
N SER A 177 -11.56 6.35 -5.08
CA SER A 177 -10.37 6.89 -4.42
C SER A 177 -9.15 7.02 -5.34
N ILE A 178 -9.18 6.39 -6.52
CA ILE A 178 -8.08 6.46 -7.48
C ILE A 178 -8.08 7.84 -8.14
N HIS A 179 -6.92 8.47 -8.20
CA HIS A 179 -6.68 9.63 -9.05
C HIS A 179 -6.34 9.15 -10.46
N TYR A 180 -7.23 9.40 -11.42
CA TYR A 180 -7.04 8.98 -12.80
C TYR A 180 -6.17 10.01 -13.56
N GLU A 181 -5.09 9.54 -14.15
CA GLU A 181 -4.15 10.33 -14.95
C GLU A 181 -4.51 10.25 -16.43
N PRO A 182 -4.48 11.36 -17.19
CA PRO A 182 -4.77 11.33 -18.61
C PRO A 182 -3.80 10.44 -19.39
N ASN A 183 -4.29 9.84 -20.47
CA ASN A 183 -3.53 8.91 -21.31
C ASN A 183 -2.96 7.69 -20.55
N ALA A 184 -3.57 7.30 -19.42
CA ALA A 184 -3.20 6.09 -18.70
C ALA A 184 -4.19 4.93 -18.96
N TYR A 185 -3.74 3.71 -18.75
CA TYR A 185 -4.50 2.47 -18.91
C TYR A 185 -4.72 1.82 -17.56
N TYR A 186 -5.98 1.58 -17.21
CA TYR A 186 -6.37 0.95 -15.96
C TYR A 186 -6.94 -0.45 -16.19
N ILE A 187 -6.27 -1.46 -15.65
CA ILE A 187 -6.64 -2.87 -15.78
C ILE A 187 -7.31 -3.30 -14.49
N PHE A 188 -8.53 -3.82 -14.63
CA PHE A 188 -9.35 -4.26 -13.52
C PHE A 188 -9.88 -5.67 -13.72
N ASP A 189 -10.11 -6.36 -12.61
CA ASP A 189 -10.84 -7.62 -12.58
C ASP A 189 -12.38 -7.38 -12.73
N ARG A 190 -13.16 -8.46 -12.69
CA ARG A 190 -14.62 -8.41 -12.87
C ARG A 190 -15.38 -7.75 -11.72
N ALA A 191 -14.81 -7.71 -10.51
CA ALA A 191 -15.45 -7.10 -9.35
C ALA A 191 -15.57 -5.57 -9.50
N TYR A 192 -14.71 -4.97 -10.31
CA TYR A 192 -14.65 -3.53 -10.60
C TYR A 192 -15.49 -3.08 -11.82
N ASP A 193 -16.32 -3.96 -12.38
CA ASP A 193 -17.24 -3.62 -13.48
C ASP A 193 -18.37 -2.68 -12.98
N SER A 194 -18.05 -1.39 -12.91
CA SER A 194 -18.87 -0.27 -12.41
C SER A 194 -18.93 0.85 -13.44
N PHE A 195 -20.02 0.91 -14.22
CA PHE A 195 -20.16 1.88 -15.31
C PHE A 195 -19.93 3.34 -14.91
N LYS A 196 -20.35 3.74 -13.70
CA LYS A 196 -20.12 5.10 -13.20
C LYS A 196 -18.63 5.43 -13.12
N GLU A 197 -17.84 4.50 -12.58
CA GLU A 197 -16.40 4.70 -12.38
C GLU A 197 -15.64 4.53 -13.70
N LEU A 198 -16.05 3.58 -14.54
CA LEU A 198 -15.50 3.40 -15.89
C LEU A 198 -15.75 4.62 -16.78
N TYR A 199 -16.93 5.25 -16.67
CA TYR A 199 -17.22 6.51 -17.36
C TYR A 199 -16.36 7.65 -16.84
N ARG A 200 -16.06 7.69 -15.53
CA ARG A 200 -15.13 8.67 -14.95
C ARG A 200 -13.72 8.56 -15.56
N ILE A 201 -13.24 7.34 -15.80
CA ILE A 201 -11.94 7.10 -16.48
C ILE A 201 -11.99 7.62 -17.92
N HIS A 202 -13.09 7.37 -18.63
CA HIS A 202 -13.26 7.88 -19.99
C HIS A 202 -13.22 9.42 -20.04
N LEU A 203 -13.88 10.09 -19.08
CA LEU A 203 -13.88 11.55 -18.97
C LEU A 203 -12.51 12.17 -18.66
N THR A 204 -11.53 11.39 -18.18
CA THR A 204 -10.16 11.85 -17.94
C THR A 204 -9.22 11.54 -19.10
N ASP A 205 -9.74 11.30 -20.31
CA ASP A 205 -8.95 10.91 -21.49
C ASP A 205 -8.05 9.70 -21.23
N SER A 206 -8.56 8.76 -20.42
CA SER A 206 -7.87 7.56 -19.99
C SER A 206 -8.60 6.32 -20.50
N PHE A 207 -7.91 5.19 -20.49
CA PHE A 207 -8.41 3.93 -21.00
C PHE A 207 -8.59 2.92 -19.87
N PHE A 208 -9.50 1.96 -20.04
CA PHE A 208 -9.67 0.87 -19.10
C PHE A 208 -9.85 -0.47 -19.81
N VAL A 209 -9.42 -1.52 -19.12
CA VAL A 209 -9.69 -2.91 -19.48
C VAL A 209 -10.33 -3.56 -18.26
N VAL A 210 -11.55 -4.06 -18.42
CA VAL A 210 -12.27 -4.74 -17.35
C VAL A 210 -12.84 -6.05 -17.85
N ARG A 211 -12.84 -7.07 -17.00
CA ARG A 211 -13.53 -8.33 -17.32
C ARG A 211 -15.03 -8.16 -17.14
N ALA A 212 -15.79 -8.33 -18.22
CA ALA A 212 -17.24 -8.23 -18.22
C ALA A 212 -17.91 -9.22 -17.24
N LYS A 213 -18.97 -8.76 -16.56
CA LYS A 213 -19.89 -9.65 -15.82
C LYS A 213 -20.74 -10.49 -16.78
N THR A 214 -21.13 -11.68 -16.34
CA THR A 214 -21.92 -12.63 -17.17
C THR A 214 -23.32 -12.11 -17.50
N ASN A 215 -23.88 -11.23 -16.67
CA ASN A 215 -25.19 -10.62 -16.86
C ASN A 215 -25.14 -9.25 -17.57
N LEU A 216 -23.97 -8.84 -18.09
CA LEU A 216 -23.79 -7.59 -18.81
C LEU A 216 -24.73 -7.53 -20.02
N LYS A 217 -25.56 -6.49 -20.08
CA LYS A 217 -26.39 -6.20 -21.25
C LYS A 217 -25.60 -5.29 -22.19
N TYR A 218 -25.39 -5.75 -23.42
CA TYR A 218 -24.67 -5.01 -24.43
C TYR A 218 -25.35 -5.15 -25.78
N LYS A 219 -25.19 -4.13 -26.62
CA LYS A 219 -25.55 -4.18 -28.03
C LYS A 219 -24.25 -4.09 -28.83
N THR A 220 -23.97 -5.11 -29.63
CA THR A 220 -22.79 -5.10 -30.49
C THR A 220 -22.98 -4.06 -31.60
N VAL A 221 -22.13 -3.03 -31.60
CA VAL A 221 -22.00 -2.12 -32.73
C VAL A 221 -20.91 -2.68 -33.63
N LYS A 222 -21.30 -3.17 -34.82
CA LYS A 222 -20.34 -3.63 -35.82
C LYS A 222 -19.96 -2.46 -36.72
N TRP A 223 -18.68 -2.15 -36.81
CA TRP A 223 -18.15 -1.21 -37.78
C TRP A 223 -17.08 -1.91 -38.63
N LYS A 224 -17.16 -1.78 -39.96
CA LYS A 224 -16.16 -2.33 -40.89
C LYS A 224 -15.01 -1.34 -41.04
N ARG A 225 -13.97 -1.45 -40.21
CA ARG A 225 -12.67 -0.85 -40.51
C ARG A 225 -11.95 -1.77 -41.50
N ARG A 226 -11.59 -1.28 -42.69
CA ARG A 226 -10.51 -1.92 -43.45
C ARG A 226 -9.23 -1.65 -42.65
N MET A 227 -8.70 -2.66 -41.97
CA MET A 227 -7.33 -2.58 -41.46
C MET A 227 -6.40 -2.33 -42.66
N PRO A 228 -5.37 -1.48 -42.54
CA PRO A 228 -4.35 -1.36 -43.56
C PRO A 228 -3.81 -2.76 -43.91
N LYS A 229 -3.53 -3.01 -45.20
CA LYS A 229 -2.77 -4.21 -45.57
C LYS A 229 -1.43 -4.14 -44.82
N ASN A 230 -1.09 -5.20 -44.08
CA ASN A 230 0.15 -5.36 -43.29
C ASN A 230 0.11 -4.86 -41.82
N ILE A 231 -1.03 -5.00 -41.14
CA ILE A 231 -1.07 -5.19 -39.67
C ILE A 231 -1.37 -6.66 -39.41
#